data_AF-A0A7M7HPT8-F1
#
_entry.id   AF-A0A7M7HPT8-F1
#
_cell.length_a   1.000
_cell.length_b   1.000
_cell.length_c   1.000
_cell.angle_alpha   90.00
_cell.angle_beta   90.00
_cell.angle_gamma   90.00
#
_symmetry.space_group_name_H-M   'P 1'
#
loop_
_entity.id
_entity.type
_entity.pdbx_description
1 polymer ?
#
loop_
_entity_poly.entity_id
_entity_poly.type
_entity_poly.pdbx_seq_one_letter_code
_entity_poly.pdbx_strand_id
1 'polypeptide(L)'
;MAALNHFGALDAPSVTHADRRGGRVLTYRGYRYTRSNSSHTRIYWRCARVNCGETIITNRFNINHTNPEIHIQQRPLGDHTHEPDDERIRRRQFIDEATALLRTNPTLVIRRAYDTVRDTGNHYPPDIPTFKEIRSQLQRVRSEIVNIDRIIMPRKKLKTGGPSGDNPATSVTTPPPPPPPAASGLPTTPPPTPLPSSATTQSNRDESVAEKFISLMEDMVRELDKLKFGDPVSYIYNPLEYAKETHDCFVRKYGNSTKSVLFLGMNPGPFGMAQNGVPFGETNYVKDWMKITGNVGRPPKEHPKRIIIGLDCNRSEVSGQRFWKLWKDLCGTPENFFKECFVYNHCPLVFMTSTSKNVTPPSMKIEMRNPLNDVCDDYLCWLIQLLGVKVVVGIGKFAEARTKKALEKGGVEGVRVVTIMHPSPINPAANKGWQNIVEKSLEDLDLMKYISK
;
A
#
# COMPACT_ATOMS: atom_id res chain seq x y z
N MET A 1 -10.35 -4.95 23.72
CA MET A 1 -11.40 -5.00 22.69
C MET A 1 -12.58 -4.14 23.11
N ALA A 2 -12.59 -2.87 22.75
CA ALA A 2 -13.76 -2.01 22.90
C ALA A 2 -13.78 -1.04 21.72
N ALA A 3 -14.97 -0.86 21.13
CA ALA A 3 -15.29 -0.03 19.97
C ALA A 3 -14.92 -0.61 18.58
N LEU A 4 -15.69 -1.61 18.13
CA LEU A 4 -16.08 -1.81 16.74
C LEU A 4 -17.43 -2.56 16.74
N ASN A 5 -18.45 -1.97 17.37
CA ASN A 5 -19.83 -2.43 17.33
C ASN A 5 -20.74 -1.21 17.12
N HIS A 6 -20.61 -0.57 15.96
CA HIS A 6 -21.45 0.56 15.55
C HIS A 6 -22.11 0.29 14.20
N PHE A 7 -22.60 -0.93 14.00
CA PHE A 7 -23.75 -1.11 13.12
C PHE A 7 -24.98 -0.64 13.89
N GLY A 8 -25.23 0.66 13.86
CA GLY A 8 -26.55 1.16 14.17
C GLY A 8 -27.49 0.47 13.20
N ALA A 9 -28.41 -0.36 13.70
CA ALA A 9 -29.61 -0.74 12.96
C ALA A 9 -30.12 0.53 12.27
N LEU A 10 -30.58 0.46 11.01
CA LEU A 10 -31.08 1.64 10.30
C LEU A 10 -32.13 2.43 11.10
N ASP A 11 -32.75 1.76 12.08
CA ASP A 11 -33.68 2.29 13.07
C ASP A 11 -33.07 3.17 14.18
N ALA A 12 -31.79 3.07 14.46
CA ALA A 12 -31.10 3.86 15.49
C ALA A 12 -30.62 5.20 14.92
N PRO A 13 -30.76 6.31 15.67
CA PRO A 13 -30.31 7.61 15.20
C PRO A 13 -28.78 7.67 15.18
N SER A 14 -28.21 8.05 14.03
CA SER A 14 -26.76 8.26 13.90
C SER A 14 -26.44 9.52 13.09
N VAL A 15 -25.39 10.24 13.47
CA VAL A 15 -24.94 11.44 12.75
C VAL A 15 -23.64 11.14 12.04
N THR A 16 -23.64 11.36 10.72
CA THR A 16 -22.45 11.26 9.88
C THR A 16 -22.03 12.66 9.42
N HIS A 17 -20.74 12.83 9.14
CA HIS A 17 -20.26 14.01 8.44
C HIS A 17 -20.65 13.85 6.97
N ALA A 18 -21.53 14.68 6.37
CA ALA A 18 -21.71 14.68 4.92
C ALA A 18 -22.51 15.88 4.36
N ASP A 19 -21.85 16.79 3.65
CA ASP A 19 -22.01 16.95 2.20
C ASP A 19 -20.80 17.73 1.64
N ARG A 20 -20.77 18.04 0.33
CA ARG A 20 -19.71 18.84 -0.33
C ARG A 20 -19.52 20.25 0.29
N ARG A 21 -20.41 20.68 1.18
CA ARG A 21 -20.44 21.98 1.86
C ARG A 21 -20.19 21.85 3.37
N GLY A 22 -19.82 20.67 3.87
CA GLY A 22 -19.42 20.47 5.27
C GLY A 22 -20.57 20.33 6.27
N GLY A 23 -21.80 20.11 5.80
CA GLY A 23 -22.96 19.86 6.67
C GLY A 23 -22.90 18.51 7.40
N ARG A 24 -23.56 18.43 8.56
CA ARG A 24 -23.80 17.17 9.30
C ARG A 24 -25.16 16.60 8.91
N VAL A 25 -25.24 15.28 8.75
CA VAL A 25 -26.47 14.57 8.35
C VAL A 25 -26.86 13.58 9.44
N LEU A 26 -28.10 13.67 9.89
CA LEU A 26 -28.72 12.71 10.79
C LEU A 26 -29.37 11.61 9.94
N THR A 27 -29.21 10.36 10.35
CA THR A 27 -29.90 9.19 9.79
C THR A 27 -30.76 8.55 10.88
N TYR A 28 -32.00 8.20 10.55
CA TYR A 28 -32.94 7.53 11.46
C TYR A 28 -34.03 6.81 10.65
N ARG A 29 -34.27 5.53 10.93
CA ARG A 29 -35.24 4.65 10.24
C ARG A 29 -35.09 4.63 8.72
N GLY A 30 -33.85 4.60 8.23
CA GLY A 30 -33.55 4.61 6.79
C GLY A 30 -33.73 5.98 6.10
N TYR A 31 -34.07 7.05 6.83
CA TYR A 31 -34.21 8.39 6.28
C TYR A 31 -33.05 9.30 6.66
N ARG A 32 -32.75 10.27 5.79
CA ARG A 32 -31.71 11.27 5.98
C ARG A 32 -32.28 12.65 6.27
N TYR A 33 -31.68 13.35 7.22
CA TYR A 33 -32.09 14.69 7.60
C TYR A 33 -30.91 15.66 7.66
N THR A 34 -31.12 16.87 7.17
CA THR A 34 -30.18 17.99 7.24
C THR A 34 -30.58 18.94 8.36
N ARG A 35 -29.60 19.51 9.05
CA ARG A 35 -29.87 20.45 10.15
C ARG A 35 -30.53 21.72 9.61
N SER A 36 -31.72 22.05 10.12
CA SER A 36 -32.42 23.28 9.75
C SER A 36 -32.19 24.40 10.76
N ASN A 37 -32.23 24.11 12.07
CA ASN A 37 -32.03 25.08 13.14
C ASN A 37 -31.56 24.39 14.43
N SER A 38 -31.17 25.16 15.45
CA SER A 38 -30.82 24.63 16.78
C SER A 38 -31.14 25.63 17.88
N SER A 39 -31.57 25.14 19.04
CA SER A 39 -31.74 25.92 20.27
C SER A 39 -30.71 25.50 21.32
N HIS A 40 -30.73 26.11 22.51
CA HIS A 40 -29.89 25.71 23.65
C HIS A 40 -30.11 24.25 24.09
N THR A 41 -31.27 23.66 23.79
CA THR A 41 -31.65 22.32 24.28
C THR A 41 -31.96 21.31 23.17
N ARG A 42 -32.16 21.75 21.92
CA ARG A 42 -32.64 20.90 20.82
C ARG A 42 -31.96 21.18 19.49
N ILE A 43 -31.99 20.20 18.59
CA ILE A 43 -31.60 20.37 17.19
C ILE A 43 -32.78 19.96 16.30
N TYR A 44 -33.06 20.82 15.32
CA TYR A 44 -34.15 20.64 14.36
C TYR A 44 -33.57 20.16 13.03
N TRP A 45 -34.19 19.13 12.47
CA TRP A 45 -33.75 18.48 11.26
C TRP A 45 -34.90 18.40 10.27
N ARG A 46 -34.63 18.69 8.99
CA ARG A 46 -35.58 18.51 7.88
C ARG A 46 -35.12 17.37 6.99
N CYS A 47 -36.05 16.65 6.39
CA CYS A 47 -35.73 15.60 5.45
C CYS A 47 -34.83 16.15 4.32
N ALA A 48 -33.84 15.36 3.91
CA ALA A 48 -32.86 15.76 2.91
C ALA A 48 -33.42 15.74 1.48
N ARG A 49 -34.63 15.20 1.26
CA ARG A 49 -35.30 15.17 -0.05
C ARG A 49 -36.11 16.44 -0.27
N VAL A 50 -35.92 17.06 -1.43
CA VAL A 50 -36.50 18.38 -1.79
C VAL A 50 -38.02 18.40 -1.69
N ASN A 51 -38.70 17.29 -2.02
CA ASN A 51 -40.15 17.17 -2.04
C ASN A 51 -40.72 16.48 -0.78
N CYS A 52 -39.93 16.39 0.29
CA CYS A 52 -40.35 15.82 1.56
C CYS A 52 -40.30 16.90 2.65
N GLY A 53 -41.47 17.20 3.23
CA GLY A 53 -41.62 18.21 4.28
C GLY A 53 -41.31 17.71 5.69
N GLU A 54 -40.99 16.42 5.86
CA GLU A 54 -40.87 15.80 7.17
C GLU A 54 -39.71 16.37 8.00
N THR A 55 -39.97 16.51 9.30
CA THR A 55 -39.00 17.06 10.24
C THR A 55 -38.91 16.20 11.49
N ILE A 56 -37.72 16.19 12.10
CA ILE A 56 -37.49 15.53 13.39
C ILE A 56 -36.70 16.43 14.32
N ILE A 57 -36.87 16.21 15.62
CA ILE A 57 -36.19 16.97 16.66
C ILE A 57 -35.41 16.02 17.56
N THR A 58 -34.15 16.36 17.82
CA THR A 58 -33.31 15.63 18.75
C THR A 58 -32.95 16.50 19.96
N ASN A 59 -32.52 15.85 21.05
CA ASN A 59 -31.77 16.54 22.09
C ASN A 59 -30.55 17.27 21.49
N ARG A 60 -30.04 18.28 22.21
CA ARG A 60 -28.73 18.85 21.92
C ARG A 60 -27.66 17.90 22.45
N PHE A 61 -26.88 17.35 21.54
CA PHE A 61 -25.73 16.51 21.85
C PHE A 61 -24.43 17.27 21.52
N ASN A 62 -23.35 17.01 22.26
CA ASN A 62 -22.06 17.62 21.97
C ASN A 62 -21.35 16.77 20.92
N ILE A 63 -21.26 17.37 19.73
CA ILE A 63 -20.77 16.71 18.53
C ILE A 63 -19.23 16.56 18.56
N ASN A 64 -18.56 17.06 19.61
CA ASN A 64 -17.15 16.84 19.90
C ASN A 64 -16.93 15.74 20.97
N HIS A 65 -17.86 14.78 21.12
CA HIS A 65 -17.74 13.58 21.96
C HIS A 65 -17.81 13.74 23.49
N THR A 66 -18.44 14.80 24.04
CA THR A 66 -18.73 14.88 25.49
C THR A 66 -20.17 14.55 25.87
N ASN A 67 -21.07 14.39 24.90
CA ASN A 67 -22.43 13.84 25.08
C ASN A 67 -22.84 13.12 23.79
N PRO A 68 -22.58 11.81 23.66
CA PRO A 68 -22.71 11.08 22.39
C PRO A 68 -24.14 10.57 22.10
N GLU A 69 -25.04 10.54 23.08
CA GLU A 69 -26.35 9.92 22.91
C GLU A 69 -27.36 10.84 22.20
N ILE A 70 -27.86 10.36 21.07
CA ILE A 70 -28.89 11.03 20.27
C ILE A 70 -30.25 10.45 20.68
N HIS A 71 -31.10 11.30 21.26
CA HIS A 71 -32.48 10.97 21.58
C HIS A 71 -33.42 11.71 20.63
N ILE A 72 -34.27 10.95 19.93
CA ILE A 72 -35.38 11.51 19.15
C ILE A 72 -36.42 12.04 20.13
N GLN A 73 -36.53 13.36 20.24
CA GLN A 73 -37.51 14.05 21.09
C GLN A 73 -38.85 14.23 20.38
N GLN A 74 -38.83 14.33 19.05
CA GLN A 74 -40.03 14.36 18.22
C GLN A 74 -39.80 13.52 16.96
N ARG A 75 -40.69 12.55 16.74
CA ARG A 75 -40.75 11.70 15.55
C ARG A 75 -41.37 12.48 14.37
N PRO A 76 -41.22 11.99 13.12
CA PRO A 76 -41.89 12.57 11.95
C PRO A 76 -43.40 12.77 12.21
N LEU A 77 -43.96 13.85 11.67
CA LEU A 77 -45.37 14.21 11.88
C LEU A 77 -46.28 13.43 10.93
N GLY A 78 -45.75 12.95 9.80
CA GLY A 78 -46.41 12.06 8.85
C GLY A 78 -45.45 11.06 8.22
N ASP A 79 -45.94 10.33 7.21
CA ASP A 79 -45.12 9.43 6.41
C ASP A 79 -44.30 10.23 5.39
N HIS A 80 -43.07 9.76 5.13
CA HIS A 80 -42.26 10.34 4.07
C HIS A 80 -42.91 10.10 2.71
N THR A 81 -42.78 11.08 1.81
CA THR A 81 -43.28 10.99 0.42
C THR A 81 -42.35 10.17 -0.49
N HIS A 82 -41.43 9.41 0.09
CA HIS A 82 -40.44 8.62 -0.63
C HIS A 82 -40.00 7.40 0.18
N GLU A 83 -39.49 6.40 -0.53
CA GLU A 83 -38.86 5.23 0.07
C GLU A 83 -37.60 5.61 0.88
N PRO A 84 -37.23 4.80 1.90
CA PRO A 84 -36.00 4.96 2.66
C PRO A 84 -34.74 5.09 1.77
N ASP A 85 -33.80 5.93 2.18
CA ASP A 85 -32.50 6.14 1.52
C ASP A 85 -31.46 5.07 1.94
N ASP A 86 -31.89 3.84 2.22
CA ASP A 86 -31.10 2.75 2.79
C ASP A 86 -29.77 2.52 2.07
N GLU A 87 -29.79 2.42 0.75
CA GLU A 87 -28.60 2.21 -0.09
C GLU A 87 -27.59 3.36 0.10
N ARG A 88 -28.08 4.61 0.10
CA ARG A 88 -27.21 5.80 0.27
C ARG A 88 -26.63 5.87 1.68
N ILE A 89 -27.38 5.44 2.69
CA ILE A 89 -26.94 5.38 4.08
C ILE A 89 -25.85 4.31 4.23
N ARG A 90 -26.10 3.08 3.75
CA ARG A 90 -25.13 1.97 3.79
C ARG A 90 -23.84 2.33 3.04
N ARG A 91 -23.96 2.87 1.82
CA ARG A 91 -22.80 3.36 1.04
C ARG A 91 -21.98 4.38 1.83
N ARG A 92 -22.63 5.30 2.55
CA ARG A 92 -21.93 6.32 3.33
C ARG A 92 -21.25 5.72 4.56
N GLN A 93 -21.93 4.85 5.30
CA GLN A 93 -21.38 4.14 6.47
C GLN A 93 -20.11 3.38 6.08
N PHE A 94 -20.16 2.59 5.00
CA PHE A 94 -19.00 1.86 4.48
C PHE A 94 -17.79 2.79 4.22
N ILE A 95 -18.02 3.93 3.56
CA ILE A 95 -16.97 4.90 3.26
C ILE A 95 -16.41 5.53 4.55
N ASP A 96 -17.29 5.87 5.51
CA ASP A 96 -16.89 6.50 6.76
C ASP A 96 -16.05 5.53 7.63
N GLU A 97 -16.37 4.24 7.66
CA GLU A 97 -15.57 3.20 8.31
C GLU A 97 -14.21 3.00 7.65
N ALA A 98 -14.17 2.87 6.32
CA ALA A 98 -12.91 2.71 5.59
C ALA A 98 -12.02 3.95 5.77
N THR A 99 -12.65 5.13 5.82
CA THR A 99 -11.96 6.39 6.11
C THR A 99 -11.47 6.46 7.56
N ALA A 100 -12.23 5.95 8.53
CA ALA A 100 -11.82 5.90 9.93
C ALA A 100 -10.60 4.99 10.12
N LEU A 101 -10.53 3.86 9.41
CA LEU A 101 -9.34 3.00 9.38
C LEU A 101 -8.10 3.76 8.86
N LEU A 102 -8.25 4.57 7.82
CA LEU A 102 -7.16 5.41 7.30
C LEU A 102 -6.75 6.51 8.28
N ARG A 103 -7.70 7.11 9.02
CA ARG A 103 -7.39 8.11 10.06
C ARG A 103 -6.67 7.52 11.26
N THR A 104 -7.04 6.31 11.66
CA THR A 104 -6.43 5.61 12.81
C THR A 104 -5.09 4.99 12.45
N ASN A 105 -4.88 4.63 11.17
CA ASN A 105 -3.61 4.18 10.64
C ASN A 105 -3.33 4.85 9.29
N PRO A 106 -2.68 6.04 9.27
CA PRO A 106 -2.37 6.77 8.04
C PRO A 106 -1.46 6.02 7.06
N THR A 107 -0.73 5.01 7.55
CA THR A 107 0.14 4.14 6.74
C THR A 107 -0.61 2.95 6.13
N LEU A 108 -1.87 2.74 6.51
CA LEU A 108 -2.71 1.68 5.95
C LEU A 108 -2.95 1.95 4.47
N VAL A 109 -2.79 0.90 3.67
CA VAL A 109 -3.08 0.92 2.25
C VAL A 109 -4.59 1.12 2.06
N ILE A 110 -4.99 2.05 1.19
CA ILE A 110 -6.42 2.38 0.98
C ILE A 110 -7.27 1.17 0.59
N ARG A 111 -6.66 0.17 -0.06
CA ARG A 111 -7.31 -1.08 -0.40
C ARG A 111 -7.47 -2.00 0.79
N ARG A 112 -6.45 -2.18 1.63
CA ARG A 112 -6.61 -2.89 2.91
C ARG A 112 -7.70 -2.23 3.77
N ALA A 113 -7.81 -0.90 3.79
CA ALA A 113 -8.90 -0.22 4.49
C ALA A 113 -10.29 -0.61 3.93
N TYR A 114 -10.42 -0.64 2.60
CA TYR A 114 -11.64 -1.11 1.92
C TYR A 114 -11.95 -2.58 2.23
N ASP A 115 -10.97 -3.47 2.03
CA ASP A 115 -11.14 -4.91 2.21
C ASP A 115 -11.41 -5.25 3.68
N THR A 116 -10.79 -4.55 4.64
CA THR A 116 -11.07 -4.73 6.06
C THR A 116 -12.55 -4.51 6.37
N VAL A 117 -13.14 -3.40 5.90
CA VAL A 117 -14.57 -3.11 6.13
C VAL A 117 -15.47 -4.11 5.41
N ARG A 118 -15.09 -4.51 4.20
CA ARG A 118 -15.81 -5.54 3.44
C ARG A 118 -15.80 -6.89 4.18
N ASP A 119 -14.64 -7.31 4.67
CA ASP A 119 -14.40 -8.65 5.21
C ASP A 119 -14.82 -8.79 6.68
N THR A 120 -14.79 -7.71 7.48
CA THR A 120 -15.43 -7.70 8.81
C THR A 120 -16.95 -7.64 8.71
N GLY A 121 -17.48 -7.27 7.55
CA GLY A 121 -18.89 -7.09 7.30
C GLY A 121 -19.64 -8.37 6.96
N ASN A 122 -19.89 -9.24 7.94
CA ASN A 122 -20.92 -10.30 7.85
C ASN A 122 -22.37 -9.74 7.67
N HIS A 123 -22.53 -8.44 7.42
CA HIS A 123 -23.81 -7.71 7.46
C HIS A 123 -24.06 -6.81 6.23
N TYR A 124 -23.17 -6.79 5.23
CA TYR A 124 -23.40 -5.95 4.06
C TYR A 124 -24.09 -6.74 2.92
N PRO A 125 -25.31 -6.36 2.49
CA PRO A 125 -25.96 -6.90 1.29
C PRO A 125 -25.17 -6.53 0.02
N PRO A 126 -25.48 -7.12 -1.16
CA PRO A 126 -24.73 -6.97 -2.41
C PRO A 126 -24.51 -5.54 -2.94
N ASP A 127 -25.15 -4.51 -2.36
CA ASP A 127 -25.15 -3.12 -2.84
C ASP A 127 -24.10 -2.22 -2.16
N ILE A 128 -22.93 -2.75 -1.80
CA ILE A 128 -21.80 -1.93 -1.31
C ILE A 128 -21.03 -1.27 -2.46
N PRO A 129 -20.45 -0.08 -2.25
CA PRO A 129 -19.60 0.55 -3.26
C PRO A 129 -18.45 -0.37 -3.65
N THR A 130 -18.21 -0.53 -4.95
CA THR A 130 -16.98 -1.21 -5.40
C THR A 130 -15.75 -0.38 -5.02
N PHE A 131 -14.60 -1.03 -4.81
CA PHE A 131 -13.36 -0.30 -4.53
C PHE A 131 -13.08 0.77 -5.60
N LYS A 132 -13.33 0.44 -6.87
CA LYS A 132 -13.18 1.36 -8.01
C LYS A 132 -14.00 2.66 -7.83
N GLU A 133 -15.22 2.56 -7.32
CA GLU A 133 -16.09 3.72 -7.15
C GLU A 133 -15.65 4.68 -6.03
N ILE A 134 -15.06 4.15 -4.96
CA ILE A 134 -14.69 4.96 -3.78
C ILE A 134 -13.19 5.17 -3.62
N ARG A 135 -12.37 4.56 -4.47
CA ARG A 135 -10.90 4.67 -4.48
C ARG A 135 -10.45 6.14 -4.43
N SER A 136 -10.93 6.98 -5.34
CA SER A 136 -10.51 8.40 -5.40
C SER A 136 -10.87 9.16 -4.12
N GLN A 137 -11.99 8.80 -3.49
CA GLN A 137 -12.39 9.40 -2.22
C GLN A 137 -11.48 8.97 -1.07
N LEU A 138 -11.17 7.67 -0.96
CA LEU A 138 -10.24 7.16 0.05
C LEU A 138 -8.83 7.72 -0.13
N GLN A 139 -8.37 7.83 -1.38
CA GLN A 139 -7.07 8.43 -1.72
C GLN A 139 -7.02 9.90 -1.27
N ARG A 140 -8.06 10.68 -1.55
CA ARG A 140 -8.14 12.08 -1.11
C ARG A 140 -8.04 12.19 0.41
N VAL A 141 -8.81 11.38 1.15
CA VAL A 141 -8.75 11.43 2.63
C VAL A 141 -7.36 11.05 3.13
N ARG A 142 -6.73 10.02 2.55
CA ARG A 142 -5.36 9.66 2.91
C ARG A 142 -4.38 10.80 2.66
N SER A 143 -4.47 11.49 1.52
CA SER A 143 -3.63 12.65 1.22
C SER A 143 -3.86 13.82 2.19
N GLU A 144 -5.11 14.09 2.58
CA GLU A 144 -5.44 15.10 3.60
C GLU A 144 -4.77 14.78 4.94
N ILE A 145 -4.84 13.53 5.40
CA ILE A 145 -4.23 13.07 6.66
C ILE A 145 -2.70 13.27 6.62
N VAL A 146 -2.05 12.80 5.55
CA VAL A 146 -0.59 12.90 5.38
C VAL A 146 -0.12 14.36 5.32
N ASN A 147 -0.92 15.26 4.71
CA ASN A 147 -0.61 16.68 4.65
C ASN A 147 -0.77 17.38 6.01
N ILE A 148 -1.79 17.02 6.81
CA ILE A 148 -1.97 17.53 8.17
C ILE A 148 -0.79 17.14 9.06
N ASP A 149 -0.33 15.88 8.99
CA ASP A 149 0.84 15.42 9.75
C ASP A 149 2.13 16.18 9.38
N ARG A 150 2.29 16.55 8.10
CA ARG A 150 3.43 17.38 7.64
C ARG A 150 3.38 18.81 8.18
N ILE A 151 2.19 19.37 8.41
CA ILE A 151 2.00 20.72 8.94
C ILE A 151 2.22 20.74 10.46
N ILE A 152 1.75 19.72 11.17
CA ILE A 152 1.85 19.61 12.63
C ILE A 152 3.25 19.16 13.08
N MET A 153 3.96 18.36 12.26
CA MET A 153 5.33 17.93 12.52
C MET A 153 6.30 18.35 11.42
N PRO A 154 6.68 19.63 11.33
CA PRO A 154 7.75 20.04 10.43
C PRO A 154 9.04 19.33 10.84
N ARG A 155 9.60 18.53 9.92
CA ARG A 155 10.90 17.86 10.13
C ARG A 155 11.93 18.92 10.58
N LYS A 156 12.44 18.79 11.81
CA LYS A 156 13.58 19.59 12.28
C LYS A 156 14.72 19.39 11.28
N LYS A 157 15.14 20.46 10.59
CA LYS A 157 16.38 20.47 9.82
C LYS A 157 17.51 20.17 10.80
N LEU A 158 18.13 19.01 10.67
CA LEU A 158 19.40 18.71 11.32
C LEU A 158 20.43 19.69 10.71
N LYS A 159 20.87 20.68 11.48
CA LYS A 159 22.02 21.51 11.11
C LYS A 159 23.25 20.63 11.17
N THR A 160 23.81 20.32 10.01
CA THR A 160 25.15 19.75 9.89
C THR A 160 26.16 20.84 10.25
N GLY A 161 26.75 20.74 11.44
CA GLY A 161 27.93 21.52 11.82
C GLY A 161 29.17 20.94 11.13
N GLY A 162 29.87 21.75 10.35
CA GLY A 162 31.23 21.48 9.90
C GLY A 162 32.25 22.00 10.92
N PRO A 163 33.49 21.47 10.95
CA PRO A 163 34.47 21.79 11.98
C PRO A 163 35.40 22.92 11.54
N SER A 164 35.73 23.81 12.47
CA SER A 164 36.96 24.63 12.40
C SER A 164 37.29 25.11 13.80
N GLY A 165 38.54 24.88 14.20
CA GLY A 165 39.00 24.95 15.56
C GLY A 165 39.54 26.30 16.02
N ASP A 166 40.33 26.15 17.07
CA ASP A 166 41.22 27.08 17.77
C ASP A 166 40.64 27.85 18.99
N ASN A 167 41.22 27.44 20.13
CA ASN A 167 41.21 27.91 21.53
C ASN A 167 41.73 29.37 21.70
N PRO A 168 41.83 30.00 22.92
CA PRO A 168 41.73 29.42 24.28
C PRO A 168 40.98 30.23 25.37
N ALA A 169 40.84 29.55 26.52
CA ALA A 169 40.84 30.06 27.91
C ALA A 169 39.67 30.89 28.45
N THR A 170 38.90 30.32 29.39
CA THR A 170 39.08 30.58 30.84
C THR A 170 38.16 29.69 31.68
N SER A 171 38.69 29.31 32.84
CA SER A 171 38.18 28.40 33.86
C SER A 171 37.07 29.00 34.74
N VAL A 172 36.00 28.26 35.02
CA VAL A 172 35.37 28.26 36.36
C VAL A 172 34.81 26.86 36.68
N THR A 173 35.29 26.34 37.80
CA THR A 173 35.03 25.04 38.43
C THR A 173 33.75 25.10 39.26
N THR A 174 32.87 24.10 39.19
CA THR A 174 31.99 23.71 40.31
C THR A 174 31.74 22.19 40.29
N PRO A 175 31.83 21.48 41.44
CA PRO A 175 31.68 20.02 41.51
C PRO A 175 30.20 19.58 41.70
N PRO A 176 29.85 18.32 41.33
CA PRO A 176 28.49 17.80 41.47
C PRO A 176 28.16 17.34 42.91
N PRO A 177 26.87 17.35 43.31
CA PRO A 177 26.44 16.92 44.64
C PRO A 177 26.36 15.38 44.77
N PRO A 178 26.46 14.84 46.00
CA PRO A 178 26.53 13.40 46.26
C PRO A 178 25.15 12.70 46.27
N PRO A 179 25.10 11.36 46.12
CA PRO A 179 23.85 10.60 46.14
C PRO A 179 23.33 10.38 47.59
N PRO A 180 22.01 10.22 47.78
CA PRO A 180 21.44 9.98 49.11
C PRO A 180 21.57 8.49 49.54
N PRO A 181 21.60 8.21 50.86
CA PRO A 181 21.91 6.90 51.41
C PRO A 181 20.69 5.97 51.56
N ALA A 182 20.99 4.68 51.65
CA ALA A 182 20.05 3.59 51.95
C ALA A 182 19.76 3.49 53.45
N ALA A 183 18.52 3.16 53.81
CA ALA A 183 18.18 2.58 55.11
C ALA A 183 16.92 1.69 55.04
N SER A 184 16.97 0.65 55.86
CA SER A 184 16.19 -0.57 56.01
C SER A 184 14.80 -0.43 56.69
N GLY A 185 13.89 -1.39 56.43
CA GLY A 185 13.10 -2.04 57.52
C GLY A 185 11.55 -2.04 57.51
N LEU A 186 10.95 -3.13 56.96
CA LEU A 186 9.72 -3.88 57.39
C LEU A 186 8.30 -3.20 57.40
N PRO A 187 7.18 -3.96 57.51
CA PRO A 187 6.62 -4.94 56.54
C PRO A 187 5.11 -4.68 56.27
N THR A 188 4.57 -4.91 55.06
CA THR A 188 3.10 -5.05 54.91
C THR A 188 2.65 -5.75 53.62
N THR A 189 1.98 -6.90 53.81
CA THR A 189 0.96 -7.58 52.98
C THR A 189 1.31 -8.07 51.55
N PRO A 190 0.94 -9.33 51.20
CA PRO A 190 1.14 -9.86 49.85
C PRO A 190 0.09 -9.29 48.87
N PRO A 191 0.43 -9.07 47.59
CA PRO A 191 -0.57 -8.73 46.58
C PRO A 191 -1.36 -9.99 46.16
N PRO A 192 -2.61 -9.83 45.70
CA PRO A 192 -3.40 -10.95 45.21
C PRO A 192 -2.84 -11.47 43.89
N THR A 193 -2.84 -12.79 43.74
CA THR A 193 -2.51 -13.54 42.53
C THR A 193 -3.30 -13.01 41.32
N PRO A 194 -2.67 -12.77 40.15
CA PRO A 194 -3.44 -12.43 38.96
C PRO A 194 -4.15 -13.67 38.41
N LEU A 195 -5.46 -13.56 38.19
CA LEU A 195 -6.23 -14.47 37.35
C LEU A 195 -5.66 -14.49 35.91
N PRO A 196 -5.85 -15.60 35.17
CA PRO A 196 -5.15 -15.84 33.91
C PRO A 196 -5.53 -14.78 32.86
N SER A 197 -4.49 -14.15 32.31
CA SER A 197 -4.59 -13.25 31.16
C SER A 197 -5.29 -13.96 30.00
N SER A 198 -6.57 -13.63 29.81
CA SER A 198 -7.28 -13.80 28.56
C SER A 198 -6.48 -13.13 27.45
N ALA A 199 -6.15 -13.94 26.44
CA ALA A 199 -5.33 -13.62 25.28
C ALA A 199 -5.59 -12.21 24.73
N THR A 200 -4.61 -11.34 24.93
CA THR A 200 -4.58 -10.02 24.30
C THR A 200 -4.14 -10.21 22.85
N THR A 201 -5.08 -10.07 21.91
CA THR A 201 -4.79 -9.71 20.52
C THR A 201 -3.87 -8.50 20.49
N GLN A 202 -2.58 -8.72 20.22
CA GLN A 202 -1.61 -7.66 20.00
C GLN A 202 -1.96 -6.91 18.71
N SER A 203 -1.96 -5.59 18.85
CA SER A 203 -2.21 -4.62 17.80
C SER A 203 -1.23 -4.76 16.63
N ASN A 204 -1.76 -4.58 15.42
CA ASN A 204 -1.09 -4.60 14.11
C ASN A 204 -0.03 -3.48 13.88
N ARG A 205 0.69 -3.03 14.92
CA ARG A 205 1.67 -1.94 14.86
C ARG A 205 3.12 -2.40 14.59
N ASP A 206 3.40 -3.70 14.70
CA ASP A 206 4.77 -4.26 14.62
C ASP A 206 5.05 -5.08 13.35
N GLU A 207 4.14 -5.10 12.36
CA GLU A 207 4.38 -5.82 11.11
C GLU A 207 5.55 -5.18 10.33
N SER A 208 6.55 -5.99 9.97
CA SER A 208 7.77 -5.55 9.27
C SER A 208 7.47 -4.97 7.88
N VAL A 209 8.42 -4.22 7.29
CA VAL A 209 8.24 -3.69 5.93
C VAL A 209 8.08 -4.83 4.92
N ALA A 210 8.83 -5.92 5.12
CA ALA A 210 8.74 -7.09 4.26
C ALA A 210 7.37 -7.78 4.34
N GLU A 211 6.80 -7.99 5.53
CA GLU A 211 5.48 -8.63 5.62
C GLU A 211 4.36 -7.74 5.04
N LYS A 212 4.45 -6.42 5.21
CA LYS A 212 3.55 -5.47 4.54
C LYS A 212 3.68 -5.54 3.01
N PHE A 213 4.90 -5.70 2.49
CA PHE A 213 5.13 -5.88 1.06
C PHE A 213 4.56 -7.22 0.59
N ILE A 214 4.84 -8.31 1.29
CA ILE A 214 4.30 -9.64 0.94
C ILE A 214 2.78 -9.61 0.90
N SER A 215 2.12 -8.99 1.89
CA SER A 215 0.67 -8.84 1.82
C SER A 215 0.20 -7.97 0.67
N LEU A 216 0.90 -6.88 0.32
CA LEU A 216 0.56 -6.13 -0.89
C LEU A 216 0.60 -7.03 -2.14
N MET A 217 1.58 -7.94 -2.23
CA MET A 217 1.67 -8.86 -3.35
C MET A 217 0.56 -9.90 -3.33
N GLU A 218 0.21 -10.44 -2.17
CA GLU A 218 -0.91 -11.38 -2.02
C GLU A 218 -2.25 -10.73 -2.39
N ASP A 219 -2.47 -9.50 -1.95
CA ASP A 219 -3.66 -8.72 -2.31
C ASP A 219 -3.70 -8.47 -3.83
N MET A 220 -2.53 -8.20 -4.44
CA MET A 220 -2.40 -8.01 -5.89
C MET A 220 -2.76 -9.29 -6.66
N VAL A 221 -2.23 -10.44 -6.23
CA VAL A 221 -2.57 -11.75 -6.80
C VAL A 221 -4.08 -11.96 -6.79
N ARG A 222 -4.76 -11.75 -5.65
CA ARG A 222 -6.22 -11.92 -5.55
C ARG A 222 -7.01 -11.00 -6.46
N GLU A 223 -6.53 -9.79 -6.75
CA GLU A 223 -7.17 -8.89 -7.70
C GLU A 223 -6.92 -9.29 -9.15
N LEU A 224 -5.72 -9.79 -9.46
CA LEU A 224 -5.37 -10.26 -10.80
C LEU A 224 -6.14 -11.53 -11.19
N ASP A 225 -6.41 -12.43 -10.24
CA ASP A 225 -7.17 -13.67 -10.47
C ASP A 225 -8.62 -13.43 -10.92
N LYS A 226 -9.16 -12.25 -10.61
CA LYS A 226 -10.50 -11.84 -11.03
C LYS A 226 -10.54 -11.43 -12.50
N LEU A 227 -9.40 -11.09 -13.08
CA LEU A 227 -9.32 -10.63 -14.47
C LEU A 227 -9.50 -11.80 -15.43
N LYS A 228 -10.13 -11.52 -16.57
CA LYS A 228 -10.32 -12.49 -17.66
C LYS A 228 -9.49 -12.10 -18.85
N PHE A 229 -8.81 -13.08 -19.42
CA PHE A 229 -7.98 -12.93 -20.61
C PHE A 229 -8.48 -13.89 -21.68
N GLY A 230 -8.59 -13.39 -22.90
CA GLY A 230 -8.92 -14.14 -24.10
C GLY A 230 -7.86 -13.91 -25.19
N ASP A 231 -8.23 -14.16 -26.44
CA ASP A 231 -7.28 -14.15 -27.54
C ASP A 231 -6.46 -12.86 -27.66
N PRO A 232 -5.12 -12.96 -27.84
CA PRO A 232 -4.36 -14.18 -28.16
C PRO A 232 -3.77 -14.93 -26.94
N VAL A 233 -4.21 -14.64 -25.72
CA VAL A 233 -3.68 -15.26 -24.50
C VAL A 233 -4.30 -16.65 -24.29
N SER A 234 -3.45 -17.69 -24.20
CA SER A 234 -3.88 -19.08 -23.99
C SER A 234 -3.28 -19.74 -22.74
N TYR A 235 -2.19 -19.18 -22.23
CA TYR A 235 -1.50 -19.59 -21.01
C TYR A 235 -1.12 -18.35 -20.19
N ILE A 236 -1.32 -18.43 -18.87
CA ILE A 236 -1.02 -17.36 -17.92
C ILE A 236 -0.26 -17.97 -16.76
N TYR A 237 0.93 -17.46 -16.48
CA TYR A 237 1.69 -17.87 -15.31
C TYR A 237 1.77 -16.71 -14.32
N ASN A 238 1.53 -17.01 -13.05
CA ASN A 238 1.71 -16.09 -11.93
C ASN A 238 2.80 -16.62 -10.97
N PRO A 239 4.07 -16.22 -11.14
CA PRO A 239 5.16 -16.66 -10.27
C PRO A 239 5.01 -16.20 -8.82
N LEU A 240 4.18 -15.19 -8.52
CA LEU A 240 3.90 -14.81 -7.13
C LEU A 240 3.05 -15.86 -6.38
N GLU A 241 2.40 -16.78 -7.10
CA GLU A 241 1.67 -17.91 -6.51
C GLU A 241 2.56 -19.16 -6.42
N TYR A 242 3.04 -19.68 -7.56
CA TYR A 242 3.75 -20.95 -7.56
C TYR A 242 5.22 -20.82 -7.13
N ALA A 243 5.83 -19.64 -7.22
CA ALA A 243 7.19 -19.36 -6.71
C ALA A 243 7.16 -18.43 -5.49
N LYS A 244 6.08 -18.52 -4.68
CA LYS A 244 5.87 -17.65 -3.53
C LYS A 244 7.00 -17.75 -2.51
N GLU A 245 7.47 -18.96 -2.17
CA GLU A 245 8.51 -19.13 -1.15
C GLU A 245 9.81 -18.41 -1.52
N THR A 246 10.25 -18.54 -2.78
CA THR A 246 11.47 -17.87 -3.26
C THR A 246 11.27 -16.35 -3.40
N HIS A 247 10.08 -15.90 -3.84
CA HIS A 247 9.75 -14.48 -3.87
C HIS A 247 9.72 -13.85 -2.47
N ASP A 248 9.05 -14.49 -1.52
CA ASP A 248 8.99 -14.06 -0.13
C ASP A 248 10.39 -14.05 0.51
N CYS A 249 11.23 -15.06 0.23
CA CYS A 249 12.63 -15.08 0.66
C CYS A 249 13.39 -13.85 0.16
N PHE A 250 13.23 -13.51 -1.13
CA PHE A 250 13.79 -12.31 -1.74
C PHE A 250 13.30 -11.02 -1.06
N VAL A 251 11.99 -10.89 -0.83
CA VAL A 251 11.40 -9.72 -0.17
C VAL A 251 11.83 -9.60 1.28
N ARG A 252 11.85 -10.68 2.06
CA ARG A 252 12.30 -10.66 3.47
C ARG A 252 13.77 -10.27 3.58
N LYS A 253 14.61 -10.80 2.69
CA LYS A 253 16.04 -10.54 2.72
C LYS A 253 16.39 -9.12 2.28
N TYR A 254 15.74 -8.63 1.22
CA TYR A 254 16.18 -7.42 0.55
C TYR A 254 15.15 -6.28 0.52
N GLY A 255 13.88 -6.54 0.85
CA GLY A 255 12.77 -5.58 0.85
C GLY A 255 12.31 -5.14 2.25
N ASN A 256 12.99 -5.53 3.32
CA ASN A 256 12.57 -5.24 4.70
C ASN A 256 13.01 -3.87 5.25
N SER A 257 13.21 -2.88 4.37
CA SER A 257 13.59 -1.52 4.74
C SER A 257 13.10 -0.52 3.70
N THR A 258 13.16 0.77 4.00
CA THR A 258 12.97 1.81 2.98
C THR A 258 14.06 1.73 1.91
N LYS A 259 13.73 2.16 0.68
CA LYS A 259 14.58 2.12 -0.52
C LYS A 259 14.51 3.47 -1.21
N SER A 260 15.65 4.09 -1.50
CA SER A 260 15.69 5.36 -2.23
C SER A 260 15.36 5.19 -3.71
N VAL A 261 15.78 4.07 -4.32
CA VAL A 261 15.66 3.82 -5.77
C VAL A 261 14.90 2.52 -6.05
N LEU A 262 13.92 2.57 -6.94
CA LEU A 262 13.21 1.38 -7.45
C LEU A 262 13.52 1.19 -8.93
N PHE A 263 14.15 0.08 -9.28
CA PHE A 263 14.31 -0.36 -10.66
C PHE A 263 13.07 -1.15 -11.09
N LEU A 264 12.40 -0.68 -12.15
CA LEU A 264 11.11 -1.22 -12.56
C LEU A 264 11.20 -1.88 -13.95
N GLY A 265 10.98 -3.18 -14.01
CA GLY A 265 10.76 -3.93 -15.24
C GLY A 265 9.28 -3.99 -15.65
N MET A 266 9.03 -4.55 -16.83
CA MET A 266 7.67 -4.69 -17.38
C MET A 266 6.94 -5.88 -16.77
N ASN A 267 7.40 -7.09 -17.08
CA ASN A 267 6.83 -8.35 -16.62
C ASN A 267 7.86 -9.49 -16.72
N PRO A 268 7.64 -10.65 -16.06
CA PRO A 268 8.63 -11.74 -16.03
C PRO A 268 9.00 -12.23 -17.43
N GLY A 269 10.28 -12.55 -17.62
CA GLY A 269 10.71 -13.40 -18.71
C GLY A 269 10.58 -14.89 -18.37
N PRO A 270 10.51 -15.77 -19.40
CA PRO A 270 10.16 -17.18 -19.23
C PRO A 270 11.23 -18.05 -18.56
N PHE A 271 12.48 -17.58 -18.50
CA PHE A 271 13.61 -18.33 -17.93
C PHE A 271 14.23 -17.62 -16.73
N GLY A 272 13.70 -16.47 -16.33
CA GLY A 272 14.12 -15.71 -15.16
C GLY A 272 13.04 -15.74 -14.08
N MET A 273 12.37 -14.61 -13.87
CA MET A 273 11.34 -14.49 -12.82
C MET A 273 10.20 -15.52 -12.92
N ALA A 274 9.85 -16.00 -14.13
CA ALA A 274 8.86 -17.09 -14.25
C ALA A 274 9.35 -18.42 -13.65
N GLN A 275 10.66 -18.63 -13.52
CA GLN A 275 11.21 -19.85 -12.93
C GLN A 275 11.39 -19.74 -11.42
N ASN A 276 11.58 -18.56 -10.86
CA ASN A 276 12.01 -18.42 -9.46
C ASN A 276 11.41 -17.24 -8.67
N GLY A 277 10.50 -16.47 -9.26
CA GLY A 277 9.82 -15.38 -8.56
C GLY A 277 10.65 -14.11 -8.34
N VAL A 278 11.94 -14.07 -8.69
CA VAL A 278 12.78 -12.86 -8.51
C VAL A 278 12.79 -12.02 -9.80
N PRO A 279 12.51 -10.70 -9.77
CA PRO A 279 12.57 -9.84 -10.95
C PRO A 279 13.92 -9.91 -11.66
N PHE A 280 13.91 -10.00 -13.00
CA PHE A 280 15.12 -10.24 -13.80
C PHE A 280 15.91 -11.48 -13.33
N GLY A 281 15.27 -12.43 -12.66
CA GLY A 281 15.94 -13.47 -11.87
C GLY A 281 16.58 -14.55 -12.70
N GLU A 282 17.74 -14.28 -13.29
CA GLU A 282 18.56 -15.36 -13.84
C GLU A 282 19.04 -16.27 -12.70
N THR A 283 18.83 -17.58 -12.88
CA THR A 283 18.89 -18.58 -11.81
C THR A 283 20.20 -18.57 -11.03
N ASN A 284 21.35 -18.41 -11.70
CA ASN A 284 22.66 -18.44 -11.04
C ASN A 284 22.84 -17.22 -10.13
N TYR A 285 22.40 -16.04 -10.56
CA TYR A 285 22.45 -14.85 -9.69
C TYR A 285 21.49 -14.97 -8.51
N VAL A 286 20.29 -15.52 -8.73
CA VAL A 286 19.28 -15.72 -7.68
C VAL A 286 19.78 -16.72 -6.62
N LYS A 287 20.34 -17.85 -7.05
CA LYS A 287 20.81 -18.92 -6.17
C LYS A 287 22.18 -18.63 -5.57
N ASP A 288 23.16 -18.25 -6.39
CA ASP A 288 24.56 -18.23 -5.97
C ASP A 288 25.01 -16.86 -5.46
N TRP A 289 24.47 -15.76 -6.00
CA TRP A 289 24.83 -14.42 -5.56
C TRP A 289 23.88 -13.91 -4.47
N MET A 290 22.57 -13.95 -4.71
CA MET A 290 21.55 -13.50 -3.75
C MET A 290 21.23 -14.52 -2.65
N LYS A 291 21.61 -15.79 -2.82
CA LYS A 291 21.31 -16.88 -1.88
C LYS A 291 19.81 -17.00 -1.57
N ILE A 292 18.97 -16.87 -2.60
CA ILE A 292 17.53 -17.11 -2.46
C ILE A 292 17.27 -18.62 -2.45
N THR A 293 16.40 -19.04 -1.55
CA THR A 293 16.01 -20.44 -1.35
C THR A 293 14.50 -20.53 -1.21
N GLY A 294 13.96 -21.73 -1.40
CA GLY A 294 12.52 -22.01 -1.34
C GLY A 294 12.08 -22.96 -2.43
N ASN A 295 10.91 -23.54 -2.26
CA ASN A 295 10.29 -24.41 -3.25
C ASN A 295 9.63 -23.58 -4.35
N VAL A 296 9.63 -24.13 -5.56
CA VAL A 296 8.89 -23.59 -6.70
C VAL A 296 7.94 -24.67 -7.20
N GLY A 297 6.64 -24.40 -7.13
CA GLY A 297 5.58 -25.21 -7.70
C GLY A 297 5.41 -24.98 -9.20
N ARG A 298 4.24 -25.33 -9.72
CA ARG A 298 3.90 -25.23 -11.15
C ARG A 298 2.61 -24.43 -11.33
N PRO A 299 2.45 -23.65 -12.41
CA PRO A 299 1.18 -22.98 -12.70
C PRO A 299 0.10 -24.01 -13.07
N PRO A 300 -1.19 -23.70 -12.89
CA PRO A 300 -2.29 -24.66 -13.09
C PRO A 300 -2.36 -25.27 -14.50
N LYS A 301 -1.93 -24.50 -15.51
CA LYS A 301 -1.88 -24.93 -16.91
C LYS A 301 -0.55 -24.54 -17.52
N GLU A 302 0.34 -25.51 -17.73
CA GLU A 302 1.64 -25.29 -18.35
C GLU A 302 1.65 -25.52 -19.85
N HIS A 303 2.38 -24.67 -20.56
CA HIS A 303 2.72 -24.89 -21.95
C HIS A 303 3.94 -25.83 -22.05
N PRO A 304 3.93 -26.89 -22.87
CA PRO A 304 5.03 -27.88 -22.98
C PRO A 304 6.42 -27.31 -23.29
N LYS A 305 6.50 -26.21 -24.05
CA LYS A 305 7.75 -25.47 -24.36
C LYS A 305 8.21 -24.47 -23.28
N ARG A 306 7.48 -24.34 -22.17
CA ARG A 306 7.68 -23.34 -21.09
C ARG A 306 7.40 -23.97 -19.73
N ILE A 307 8.07 -25.08 -19.46
CA ILE A 307 7.94 -25.81 -18.20
C ILE A 307 8.64 -24.99 -17.10
N ILE A 308 8.01 -24.93 -15.92
CA ILE A 308 8.61 -24.39 -14.71
C ILE A 308 9.36 -25.52 -14.00
N ILE A 309 10.67 -25.34 -13.86
CA ILE A 309 11.58 -26.26 -13.16
C ILE A 309 12.31 -25.56 -12.01
N GLY A 310 11.84 -24.38 -11.60
CA GLY A 310 12.31 -23.74 -10.39
C GLY A 310 13.74 -23.20 -10.48
N LEU A 311 14.43 -23.29 -9.35
CA LEU A 311 15.85 -22.96 -9.19
C LEU A 311 16.80 -23.95 -9.89
N ASP A 312 16.27 -25.02 -10.50
CA ASP A 312 17.04 -25.98 -11.32
C ASP A 312 17.01 -25.61 -12.81
N CYS A 313 16.45 -24.46 -13.17
CA CYS A 313 16.45 -23.98 -14.56
C CYS A 313 17.86 -23.62 -15.05
N ASN A 314 18.42 -24.51 -15.89
CA ASN A 314 19.74 -24.34 -16.53
C ASN A 314 19.74 -23.37 -17.72
N ARG A 315 18.58 -22.84 -18.13
CA ARG A 315 18.50 -21.85 -19.20
C ARG A 315 18.75 -20.46 -18.62
N SER A 316 19.75 -19.77 -19.17
CA SER A 316 20.03 -18.39 -18.77
C SER A 316 19.05 -17.41 -19.43
N GLU A 317 18.43 -16.55 -18.63
CA GLU A 317 17.70 -15.38 -19.12
C GLU A 317 18.70 -14.23 -19.37
N VAL A 318 19.06 -13.99 -20.63
CA VAL A 318 20.07 -12.99 -21.03
C VAL A 318 19.79 -11.59 -20.44
N SER A 319 18.54 -11.17 -20.40
CA SER A 319 18.15 -9.88 -19.78
C SER A 319 18.50 -9.84 -18.30
N GLY A 320 18.18 -10.92 -17.57
CA GLY A 320 18.48 -11.05 -16.15
C GLY A 320 19.96 -11.20 -15.86
N GLN A 321 20.66 -11.98 -16.67
CA GLN A 321 22.11 -12.15 -16.59
C GLN A 321 22.83 -10.81 -16.72
N ARG A 322 22.52 -10.01 -17.76
CA ARG A 322 23.10 -8.68 -17.95
C ARG A 322 22.79 -7.76 -16.79
N PHE A 323 21.53 -7.75 -16.34
CA PHE A 323 21.08 -6.88 -15.26
C PHE A 323 21.80 -7.17 -13.94
N TRP A 324 21.81 -8.43 -13.48
CA TRP A 324 22.44 -8.78 -12.21
C TRP A 324 23.96 -8.82 -12.27
N LYS A 325 24.56 -9.06 -13.45
CA LYS A 325 26.00 -8.90 -13.64
C LYS A 325 26.45 -7.47 -13.33
N LEU A 326 25.76 -6.46 -13.87
CA LEU A 326 26.08 -5.05 -13.60
C LEU A 326 26.16 -4.77 -12.10
N TRP A 327 25.14 -5.18 -11.35
CA TRP A 327 25.09 -4.92 -9.90
C TRP A 327 26.11 -5.75 -9.11
N LYS A 328 26.39 -6.98 -9.54
CA LYS A 328 27.48 -7.77 -8.95
C LYS A 328 28.83 -7.09 -9.15
N ASP A 329 29.09 -6.54 -10.34
CA ASP A 329 30.36 -5.88 -10.65
C ASP A 329 30.52 -4.54 -9.92
N LEU A 330 29.45 -3.75 -9.84
CA LEU A 330 29.45 -2.45 -9.16
C LEU A 330 29.43 -2.56 -7.64
N CYS A 331 28.63 -3.47 -7.09
CA CYS A 331 28.34 -3.51 -5.66
C CYS A 331 29.05 -4.64 -4.91
N GLY A 332 29.63 -5.62 -5.62
CA GLY A 332 30.24 -6.82 -5.04
C GLY A 332 29.24 -7.79 -4.40
N THR A 333 28.55 -7.34 -3.35
CA THR A 333 27.53 -8.09 -2.60
C THR A 333 26.12 -7.60 -2.93
N PRO A 334 25.08 -8.46 -2.82
CA PRO A 334 23.70 -8.03 -3.01
C PRO A 334 23.28 -7.04 -1.92
N GLU A 335 23.76 -7.16 -0.68
CA GLU A 335 23.42 -6.26 0.43
C GLU A 335 23.80 -4.80 0.11
N ASN A 336 24.93 -4.58 -0.55
CA ASN A 336 25.36 -3.26 -0.99
C ASN A 336 24.41 -2.63 -2.01
N PHE A 337 23.89 -3.40 -2.97
CA PHE A 337 22.88 -2.92 -3.90
C PHE A 337 21.55 -2.65 -3.19
N PHE A 338 21.08 -3.62 -2.39
CA PHE A 338 19.77 -3.58 -1.77
C PHE A 338 19.68 -2.63 -0.57
N LYS A 339 20.79 -2.04 -0.12
CA LYS A 339 20.80 -1.00 0.91
C LYS A 339 19.92 0.19 0.52
N GLU A 340 20.10 0.70 -0.69
CA GLU A 340 19.36 1.86 -1.21
C GLU A 340 18.41 1.51 -2.35
N CYS A 341 18.63 0.39 -3.04
CA CYS A 341 17.91 0.03 -4.25
C CYS A 341 16.99 -1.17 -4.04
N PHE A 342 15.95 -1.28 -4.86
CA PHE A 342 15.16 -2.50 -4.97
C PHE A 342 14.70 -2.70 -6.42
N VAL A 343 14.26 -3.91 -6.76
CA VAL A 343 13.85 -4.27 -8.12
C VAL A 343 12.46 -4.88 -8.09
N TYR A 344 11.61 -4.45 -9.03
CA TYR A 344 10.23 -4.86 -9.13
C TYR A 344 9.79 -4.96 -10.60
N ASN A 345 8.74 -5.72 -10.89
CA ASN A 345 8.09 -5.73 -12.20
C ASN A 345 6.71 -5.10 -12.05
N HIS A 346 6.33 -4.20 -12.95
CA HIS A 346 5.00 -3.57 -12.93
C HIS A 346 3.88 -4.63 -12.95
N CYS A 347 3.98 -5.59 -13.86
CA CYS A 347 3.06 -6.72 -13.96
C CYS A 347 3.78 -8.01 -13.56
N PRO A 348 3.26 -8.81 -12.61
CA PRO A 348 3.87 -10.08 -12.24
C PRO A 348 3.51 -11.22 -13.18
N LEU A 349 2.54 -11.04 -14.09
CA LEU A 349 2.03 -12.12 -14.93
C LEU A 349 2.85 -12.32 -16.21
N VAL A 350 2.93 -13.59 -16.64
CA VAL A 350 3.43 -13.99 -17.96
C VAL A 350 2.25 -14.42 -18.82
N PHE A 351 2.14 -13.87 -20.02
CA PHE A 351 1.10 -14.22 -20.97
C PHE A 351 1.71 -14.87 -22.20
N MET A 352 1.13 -15.97 -22.66
CA MET A 352 1.60 -16.68 -23.85
C MET A 352 0.45 -17.11 -24.73
N THR A 353 0.72 -17.14 -26.05
CA THR A 353 -0.17 -17.76 -27.03
C THR A 353 -0.18 -19.28 -26.89
N SER A 354 -1.08 -19.94 -27.63
CA SER A 354 -1.12 -21.39 -27.77
C SER A 354 0.20 -22.01 -28.27
N THR A 355 1.06 -21.23 -28.91
CA THR A 355 2.36 -21.64 -29.47
C THR A 355 3.57 -21.23 -28.60
N SER A 356 3.36 -20.78 -27.36
CA SER A 356 4.37 -20.26 -26.41
C SER A 356 5.02 -18.92 -26.77
N LYS A 357 4.47 -18.20 -27.76
CA LYS A 357 4.94 -16.84 -28.07
C LYS A 357 4.53 -15.93 -26.92
N ASN A 358 5.48 -15.12 -26.43
CA ASN A 358 5.22 -14.16 -25.38
C ASN A 358 4.24 -13.09 -25.87
N VAL A 359 3.23 -12.78 -25.05
CA VAL A 359 2.28 -11.67 -25.25
C VAL A 359 2.63 -10.62 -24.20
N THR A 360 3.20 -9.50 -24.61
CA THR A 360 3.52 -8.42 -23.67
C THR A 360 2.27 -7.60 -23.39
N PRO A 361 2.15 -6.95 -22.21
CA PRO A 361 1.01 -6.09 -21.92
C PRO A 361 0.73 -5.03 -23.02
N PRO A 362 1.73 -4.38 -23.64
CA PRO A 362 1.49 -3.48 -24.78
C PRO A 362 0.82 -4.13 -25.99
N SER A 363 1.12 -5.39 -26.28
CA SER A 363 0.56 -6.13 -27.42
C SER A 363 -0.84 -6.70 -27.18
N MET A 364 -1.35 -6.58 -25.95
CA MET A 364 -2.66 -7.07 -25.54
C MET A 364 -3.77 -6.11 -25.93
N LYS A 365 -4.96 -6.65 -26.24
CA LYS A 365 -6.17 -5.84 -26.51
C LYS A 365 -6.52 -4.95 -25.32
N ILE A 366 -7.11 -3.79 -25.61
CA ILE A 366 -7.31 -2.70 -24.63
C ILE A 366 -8.20 -3.16 -23.45
N GLU A 367 -9.19 -4.00 -23.74
CA GLU A 367 -10.20 -4.48 -22.79
C GLU A 367 -9.59 -5.37 -21.70
N MET A 368 -8.52 -6.09 -22.03
CA MET A 368 -7.75 -6.89 -21.06
C MET A 368 -6.61 -6.07 -20.44
N ARG A 369 -5.96 -5.24 -21.26
CA ARG A 369 -4.77 -4.47 -20.89
C ARG A 369 -5.09 -3.39 -19.85
N ASN A 370 -6.22 -2.69 -19.97
CA ASN A 370 -6.55 -1.59 -19.08
C ASN A 370 -6.86 -2.06 -17.65
N PRO A 371 -7.73 -3.07 -17.43
CA PRO A 371 -7.94 -3.63 -16.10
C PRO A 371 -6.66 -4.17 -15.46
N LEU A 372 -5.84 -4.89 -16.23
CA LEU A 372 -4.53 -5.37 -15.78
C LEU A 372 -3.64 -4.22 -15.30
N ASN A 373 -3.47 -3.21 -16.15
CA ASN A 373 -2.66 -2.05 -15.81
C ASN A 373 -3.22 -1.33 -14.58
N ASP A 374 -4.54 -1.16 -14.49
CA ASP A 374 -5.17 -0.45 -13.38
C ASP A 374 -4.86 -1.09 -12.02
N VAL A 375 -4.87 -2.43 -11.95
CA VAL A 375 -4.45 -3.17 -10.76
C VAL A 375 -2.96 -2.94 -10.50
N CYS A 376 -2.11 -3.23 -11.50
CA CYS A 376 -0.65 -3.10 -11.36
C CYS A 376 -0.18 -1.69 -10.98
N ASP A 377 -0.84 -0.65 -11.49
CA ASP A 377 -0.54 0.75 -11.18
C ASP A 377 -0.79 1.06 -9.70
N ASP A 378 -1.87 0.54 -9.14
CA ASP A 378 -2.26 0.79 -7.76
C ASP A 378 -1.24 0.19 -6.79
N TYR A 379 -0.87 -1.06 -7.04
CA TYR A 379 0.14 -1.75 -6.25
C TYR A 379 1.54 -1.16 -6.42
N LEU A 380 1.89 -0.67 -7.61
CA LEU A 380 3.13 0.09 -7.81
C LEU A 380 3.14 1.35 -6.94
N CYS A 381 2.06 2.15 -6.94
CA CYS A 381 1.97 3.34 -6.11
C CYS A 381 2.06 3.01 -4.61
N TRP A 382 1.40 1.95 -4.15
CA TRP A 382 1.46 1.55 -2.75
C TRP A 382 2.84 1.03 -2.36
N LEU A 383 3.50 0.28 -3.24
CA LEU A 383 4.86 -0.20 -3.02
C LEU A 383 5.86 0.96 -2.94
N ILE A 384 5.77 1.93 -3.86
CA ILE A 384 6.59 3.15 -3.85
C ILE A 384 6.46 3.89 -2.52
N GLN A 385 5.22 4.00 -2.01
CA GLN A 385 4.95 4.65 -0.73
C GLN A 385 5.45 3.84 0.47
N LEU A 386 5.22 2.52 0.47
CA LEU A 386 5.68 1.60 1.53
C LEU A 386 7.20 1.64 1.68
N LEU A 387 7.91 1.59 0.55
CA LEU A 387 9.37 1.60 0.52
C LEU A 387 9.96 3.03 0.64
N GLY A 388 9.14 4.08 0.57
CA GLY A 388 9.62 5.46 0.63
C GLY A 388 10.51 5.87 -0.54
N VAL A 389 10.21 5.35 -1.74
CA VAL A 389 11.00 5.53 -2.97
C VAL A 389 11.02 6.99 -3.41
N LYS A 390 12.22 7.48 -3.75
CA LYS A 390 12.44 8.85 -4.26
C LYS A 390 12.67 8.87 -5.77
N VAL A 391 13.26 7.81 -6.32
CA VAL A 391 13.54 7.69 -7.75
C VAL A 391 13.04 6.34 -8.26
N VAL A 392 12.24 6.35 -9.32
CA VAL A 392 11.91 5.15 -10.09
C VAL A 392 12.71 5.16 -11.38
N VAL A 393 13.48 4.10 -11.60
CA VAL A 393 14.26 3.87 -12.81
C VAL A 393 13.52 2.85 -13.66
N GLY A 394 12.82 3.33 -14.70
CA GLY A 394 12.18 2.46 -15.67
C GLY A 394 13.23 1.73 -16.51
N ILE A 395 13.17 0.40 -16.53
CA ILE A 395 14.02 -0.42 -17.41
C ILE A 395 13.31 -0.56 -18.76
N GLY A 396 13.63 0.37 -19.65
CA GLY A 396 12.95 0.54 -20.93
C GLY A 396 11.73 1.49 -20.89
N LYS A 397 11.30 1.90 -22.09
CA LYS A 397 10.31 2.98 -22.28
C LYS A 397 8.91 2.65 -21.77
N PHE A 398 8.52 1.37 -21.80
CA PHE A 398 7.23 0.97 -21.23
C PHE A 398 7.18 1.27 -19.73
N ALA A 399 8.18 0.83 -18.97
CA ALA A 399 8.21 1.00 -17.51
C ALA A 399 8.23 2.50 -17.14
N GLU A 400 8.97 3.32 -17.88
CA GLU A 400 8.95 4.79 -17.73
C GLU A 400 7.55 5.37 -17.87
N ALA A 401 6.93 5.18 -19.05
CA ALA A 401 5.64 5.77 -19.37
C ALA A 401 4.54 5.26 -18.43
N ARG A 402 4.59 3.97 -18.10
CA ARG A 402 3.63 3.33 -17.21
C ARG A 402 3.73 3.86 -15.78
N THR A 403 4.96 4.07 -15.28
CA THR A 403 5.20 4.69 -13.97
C THR A 403 4.64 6.10 -13.91
N LYS A 404 4.96 6.96 -14.90
CA LYS A 404 4.45 8.34 -14.93
C LYS A 404 2.92 8.38 -14.85
N LYS A 405 2.25 7.56 -15.67
CA LYS A 405 0.79 7.46 -15.66
C LYS A 405 0.22 6.89 -14.35
N ALA A 406 0.90 5.92 -13.73
CA ALA A 406 0.48 5.37 -12.43
C ALA A 406 0.57 6.43 -11.32
N LEU A 407 1.70 7.16 -11.24
CA LEU A 407 1.91 8.21 -10.24
C LEU A 407 0.90 9.35 -10.39
N GLU A 408 0.66 9.81 -11.62
CA GLU A 408 -0.35 10.83 -11.93
C GLU A 408 -1.75 10.38 -11.49
N LYS A 409 -2.19 9.19 -11.91
CA LYS A 409 -3.48 8.62 -11.53
C LYS A 409 -3.61 8.41 -10.01
N GLY A 410 -2.52 8.04 -9.36
CA GLY A 410 -2.44 7.78 -7.92
C GLY A 410 -2.28 9.04 -7.07
N GLY A 411 -2.05 10.22 -7.67
CA GLY A 411 -1.73 11.44 -6.94
C GLY A 411 -0.45 11.31 -6.10
N VAL A 412 0.54 10.57 -6.59
CA VAL A 412 1.82 10.36 -5.89
C VAL A 412 2.84 11.36 -6.40
N GLU A 413 3.19 12.32 -5.55
CA GLU A 413 4.13 13.40 -5.86
C GLU A 413 5.51 13.19 -5.25
N GLY A 414 6.51 13.95 -5.71
CA GLY A 414 7.86 13.94 -5.15
C GLY A 414 8.72 12.74 -5.55
N VAL A 415 8.27 11.94 -6.51
CA VAL A 415 9.02 10.80 -7.07
C VAL A 415 9.59 11.16 -8.43
N ARG A 416 10.92 11.16 -8.57
CA ARG A 416 11.61 11.37 -9.85
C ARG A 416 11.51 10.10 -10.69
N VAL A 417 11.05 10.21 -11.95
CA VAL A 417 11.01 9.07 -12.88
C VAL A 417 12.07 9.27 -13.96
N VAL A 418 12.97 8.29 -14.09
CA VAL A 418 14.04 8.26 -15.10
C VAL A 418 14.04 6.92 -15.83
N THR A 419 14.92 6.73 -16.79
CA THR A 419 14.93 5.53 -17.63
C THR A 419 16.33 5.13 -18.02
N ILE A 420 16.56 3.83 -18.00
CA ILE A 420 17.75 3.21 -18.58
C ILE A 420 17.33 2.26 -19.72
N MET A 421 18.30 1.92 -20.56
CA MET A 421 18.11 0.97 -21.64
C MET A 421 17.71 -0.41 -21.10
N HIS A 422 16.76 -1.09 -21.75
CA HIS A 422 16.42 -2.47 -21.39
C HIS A 422 17.54 -3.45 -21.84
N PRO A 423 17.93 -4.45 -21.02
CA PRO A 423 19.01 -5.40 -21.33
C PRO A 423 18.70 -6.46 -22.40
N SER A 424 17.56 -6.37 -23.08
CA SER A 424 17.06 -7.46 -23.92
C SER A 424 17.94 -7.63 -25.17
N PRO A 425 18.24 -8.87 -25.59
CA PRO A 425 18.99 -9.12 -26.82
C PRO A 425 18.27 -8.67 -28.09
N ILE A 426 16.95 -8.42 -28.01
CA ILE A 426 16.16 -7.86 -29.12
C ILE A 426 16.63 -6.43 -29.46
N ASN A 427 17.21 -5.71 -28.51
CA ASN A 427 17.77 -4.38 -28.75
C ASN A 427 19.22 -4.50 -29.28
N PRO A 428 19.50 -4.11 -30.55
CA PRO A 428 20.84 -4.21 -31.11
C PRO A 428 21.90 -3.43 -30.32
N ALA A 429 21.53 -2.28 -29.73
CA ALA A 429 22.46 -1.48 -28.92
C ALA A 429 22.88 -2.22 -27.64
N ALA A 430 21.97 -2.98 -27.02
CA ALA A 430 22.28 -3.76 -25.82
C ALA A 430 23.32 -4.87 -26.11
N ASN A 431 23.36 -5.37 -27.34
CA ASN A 431 24.34 -6.38 -27.76
C ASN A 431 25.74 -5.81 -28.00
N LYS A 432 25.88 -4.48 -28.11
CA LYS A 432 27.15 -3.77 -28.31
C LYS A 432 27.81 -3.27 -27.01
N GLY A 433 27.30 -3.69 -25.85
CA GLY A 433 27.83 -3.29 -24.55
C GLY A 433 26.80 -2.61 -23.65
N TRP A 434 25.70 -3.30 -23.34
CA TRP A 434 24.65 -2.79 -22.46
C TRP A 434 25.16 -2.25 -21.12
N GLN A 435 26.11 -2.95 -20.50
CA GLN A 435 26.68 -2.58 -19.20
C GLN A 435 27.28 -1.16 -19.22
N ASN A 436 28.20 -0.88 -20.14
CA ASN A 436 28.84 0.44 -20.27
C ASN A 436 27.82 1.57 -20.55
N ILE A 437 26.80 1.29 -21.38
CA ILE A 437 25.75 2.26 -21.69
C ILE A 437 24.94 2.60 -20.44
N VAL A 438 24.60 1.60 -19.64
CA VAL A 438 23.82 1.81 -18.41
C VAL A 438 24.66 2.44 -17.32
N GLU A 439 25.91 2.05 -17.13
CA GLU A 439 26.83 2.72 -16.20
C GLU A 439 26.93 4.22 -16.51
N LYS A 440 27.12 4.57 -17.78
CA LYS A 440 27.12 5.98 -18.20
C LYS A 440 25.79 6.69 -17.92
N SER A 441 24.68 6.00 -18.17
CA SER A 441 23.34 6.53 -17.86
C SER A 441 23.14 6.76 -16.35
N LEU A 442 23.68 5.88 -15.50
CA LEU A 442 23.59 6.03 -14.04
C LEU A 442 24.41 7.23 -13.54
N GLU A 443 25.57 7.49 -14.14
CA GLU A 443 26.36 8.72 -13.89
C GLU A 443 25.58 9.97 -14.29
N ASP A 444 25.12 10.03 -15.54
CA ASP A 444 24.46 11.21 -16.11
C ASP A 444 23.13 11.52 -15.40
N LEU A 445 22.49 10.51 -14.81
CA LEU A 445 21.27 10.66 -14.01
C LEU A 445 21.54 10.95 -12.53
N ASP A 446 22.81 11.03 -12.09
CA ASP A 446 23.23 11.20 -10.70
C ASP A 446 22.67 10.10 -9.77
N LEU A 447 22.77 8.85 -10.24
CA LEU A 447 22.33 7.65 -9.50
C LEU A 447 23.48 6.89 -8.86
N MET A 448 24.73 7.14 -9.27
CA MET A 448 25.92 6.49 -8.70
C MET A 448 26.07 6.71 -7.19
N LYS A 449 25.54 7.81 -6.65
CA LYS A 449 25.51 8.08 -5.20
C LYS A 449 24.70 7.09 -4.35
N TYR A 450 23.81 6.31 -4.98
CA TYR A 450 23.04 5.25 -4.31
C TYR A 450 23.69 3.87 -4.42
N ILE A 451 24.83 3.78 -5.11
CA ILE A 451 25.53 2.53 -5.40
C ILE A 451 26.78 2.50 -4.53
N SER A 452 26.82 1.58 -3.57
CA SER A 452 28.00 1.32 -2.74
C SER A 452 28.72 0.06 -3.19
N LYS A 453 30.04 0.05 -3.10
CA LYS A 453 30.87 -1.12 -3.37
C LYS A 453 31.05 -2.00 -2.14
#